data_AF-A0A3B4VAD4-F1
#
_entry.id   AF-A0A3B4VAD4-F1
#
_cell.length_a   1.000
_cell.length_b   1.000
_cell.length_c   1.000
_cell.angle_alpha   90.00
_cell.angle_beta   90.00
_cell.angle_gamma   90.00
#
_symmetry.space_group_name_H-M   'P 1'
#
loop_
_entity.id
_entity.type
_entity.pdbx_description
1 polymer ?
#
loop_
_entity_poly.entity_id
_entity_poly.type
_entity_poly.pdbx_seq_one_letter_code
_entity_poly.pdbx_strand_id
1 'polypeptide(L)'
;MAESWAAGPLSCSICLDVLKSPVTLHCGHSYCMDCVNAYWDEEDQSGVYSCPQCRHTFKPRPVLKKSTVLADLMGKMSEPEKPTPHVKDGVGPGDVECDFCTVRKLKAVKSCLVCLASYCATHLQPHYESAAFKRHKLVEVYASIQERICPKHDKLLEVYCRSDGQCICLLCVMDDHKGHDTLSAAAERKERQVRTCIFGPSLCLKVFSQSYSCEIKFKYNFTIGLKVVFY
;
A
#
# COMPACT_ATOMS: atom_id res chain seq x y z
N MET A 1 -13.15 -19.68 4.46
CA MET A 1 -11.88 -20.32 4.88
C MET A 1 -10.88 -20.06 3.77
N ALA A 2 -9.76 -19.46 4.12
CA ALA A 2 -8.79 -18.85 3.22
C ALA A 2 -7.92 -19.89 2.50
N GLU A 3 -7.49 -19.56 1.28
CA GLU A 3 -6.25 -20.07 0.68
C GLU A 3 -5.77 -19.05 -0.36
N SER A 4 -5.17 -17.97 0.15
CA SER A 4 -4.27 -17.13 -0.63
C SER A 4 -2.96 -17.90 -0.81
N TRP A 5 -2.72 -18.48 -1.98
CA TRP A 5 -1.41 -19.04 -2.32
C TRP A 5 -0.40 -17.89 -2.48
N ALA A 6 0.19 -17.47 -1.37
CA ALA A 6 1.49 -16.81 -1.42
C ALA A 6 2.51 -17.89 -1.76
N ALA A 7 2.98 -17.91 -3.01
CA ALA A 7 4.15 -18.70 -3.38
C ALA A 7 5.35 -18.12 -2.59
N GLY A 8 5.77 -18.83 -1.55
CA GLY A 8 6.93 -18.43 -0.75
C GLY A 8 8.23 -18.43 -1.56
N PRO A 9 9.29 -17.77 -1.07
CA PRO A 9 10.60 -17.79 -1.71
C PRO A 9 11.11 -19.22 -1.87
N LEU A 10 11.48 -19.58 -3.09
CA LEU A 10 12.05 -20.87 -3.45
C LEU A 10 13.43 -21.06 -2.78
N SER A 11 13.53 -22.10 -1.94
CA SER A 11 14.70 -22.43 -1.13
C SER A 11 15.48 -23.62 -1.68
N CYS A 12 16.77 -23.68 -1.36
CA CYS A 12 17.67 -24.77 -1.72
C CYS A 12 17.66 -25.86 -0.65
N SER A 13 17.37 -27.11 -1.00
CA SER A 13 17.36 -28.22 -0.04
C SER A 13 18.75 -28.66 0.47
N ILE A 14 19.85 -28.10 -0.08
CA ILE A 14 21.23 -28.40 0.36
C ILE A 14 21.70 -27.39 1.41
N CYS A 15 21.66 -26.09 1.10
CA CYS A 15 22.09 -25.04 2.03
C CYS A 15 20.97 -24.47 2.90
N LEU A 16 19.71 -24.86 2.65
CA LEU A 16 18.50 -24.40 3.34
C LEU A 16 18.24 -22.88 3.23
N ASP A 17 18.96 -22.19 2.34
CA ASP A 17 18.84 -20.75 2.07
C ASP A 17 18.10 -20.51 0.73
N VAL A 18 17.76 -19.26 0.45
CA VAL A 18 17.20 -18.82 -0.84
C VAL A 18 18.14 -19.21 -1.99
N LEU A 19 17.60 -19.71 -3.10
CA LEU A 19 18.39 -20.18 -4.24
C LEU A 19 19.30 -19.09 -4.83
N LYS A 20 20.61 -19.29 -4.80
CA LYS A 20 21.60 -18.42 -5.46
C LYS A 20 22.01 -19.06 -6.78
N SER A 21 21.79 -18.34 -7.89
CA SER A 21 21.99 -18.88 -9.26
C SER A 21 21.30 -20.24 -9.45
N PRO A 22 19.95 -20.28 -9.41
CA PRO A 22 19.20 -21.53 -9.41
C PRO A 22 19.47 -22.36 -10.67
N VAL A 23 19.67 -23.65 -10.49
CA VAL A 23 19.72 -24.67 -11.56
C VAL A 23 18.61 -25.67 -11.32
N THR A 24 18.06 -26.23 -12.40
CA THR A 24 17.01 -27.26 -12.33
C THR A 24 17.52 -28.54 -12.99
N LEU A 25 17.50 -29.65 -12.26
CA LEU A 25 17.85 -30.96 -12.81
C LEU A 25 16.69 -31.51 -13.64
N HIS A 26 16.96 -32.50 -14.51
CA HIS A 26 15.90 -33.14 -15.32
C HIS A 26 14.78 -33.79 -14.49
N CYS A 27 15.06 -34.13 -13.23
CA CYS A 27 14.04 -34.61 -12.28
C CYS A 27 13.15 -33.50 -11.70
N GLY A 28 13.34 -32.24 -12.10
CA GLY A 28 12.54 -31.08 -11.68
C GLY A 28 12.99 -30.39 -10.40
N HIS A 29 13.95 -30.97 -9.65
CA HIS A 29 14.47 -30.35 -8.43
C HIS A 29 15.46 -29.23 -8.71
N SER A 30 15.42 -28.20 -7.88
CA SER A 30 16.24 -27.00 -8.02
C SER A 30 17.15 -26.74 -6.83
N TYR A 31 18.37 -26.30 -7.13
CA TYR A 31 19.42 -26.03 -6.15
C TYR A 31 20.23 -24.79 -6.54
N CYS A 32 21.02 -24.26 -5.61
CA CYS A 32 22.08 -23.32 -5.97
C CYS A 32 23.09 -24.05 -6.85
N MET A 33 23.59 -23.39 -7.90
CA MET A 33 24.58 -23.98 -8.81
C MET A 33 25.80 -24.52 -8.06
N ASP A 34 26.31 -23.76 -7.09
CA ASP A 34 27.49 -24.15 -6.31
C ASP A 34 27.19 -25.33 -5.38
N CYS A 35 26.00 -25.37 -4.76
CA CYS A 35 25.63 -26.42 -3.82
C CYS A 35 25.52 -27.79 -4.49
N VAL A 36 24.90 -27.87 -5.67
CA VAL A 36 24.77 -29.15 -6.38
C VAL A 36 26.10 -29.60 -6.99
N ASN A 37 26.97 -28.67 -7.38
CA ASN A 37 28.32 -28.99 -7.83
C ASN A 37 29.15 -29.56 -6.68
N ALA A 38 29.18 -28.89 -5.52
CA ALA A 38 29.91 -29.37 -4.34
C ALA A 38 29.43 -30.77 -3.91
N TYR A 39 28.12 -31.02 -3.90
CA TYR A 39 27.56 -32.35 -3.60
C TYR A 39 28.07 -33.42 -4.57
N TRP A 40 28.14 -33.13 -5.86
CA TRP A 40 28.67 -34.06 -6.87
C TRP A 40 30.18 -34.22 -6.83
N ASP A 41 30.91 -33.18 -6.47
CA ASP A 41 32.37 -33.19 -6.34
C ASP A 41 32.81 -34.05 -5.13
N GLU A 42 31.99 -34.13 -4.08
CA GLU A 42 32.19 -35.06 -2.95
C GLU A 42 31.90 -36.53 -3.34
N GLU A 43 30.98 -36.77 -4.28
CA GLU A 43 30.50 -38.09 -4.72
C GLU A 43 31.32 -38.67 -5.92
N ASP A 44 32.36 -37.95 -6.38
CA ASP A 44 33.06 -38.14 -7.67
C ASP A 44 33.87 -39.45 -7.81
N GLN A 45 33.83 -40.33 -6.81
CA GLN A 45 34.54 -41.62 -6.84
C GLN A 45 33.84 -42.70 -7.70
N SER A 46 32.55 -42.52 -8.04
CA SER A 46 31.74 -43.55 -8.70
C SER A 46 31.39 -43.27 -10.18
N GLY A 47 31.62 -42.05 -10.66
CA GLY A 47 31.20 -41.60 -12.00
C GLY A 47 29.67 -41.58 -12.21
N VAL A 48 28.88 -41.69 -11.12
CA VAL A 48 27.42 -41.64 -11.12
C VAL A 48 26.99 -40.44 -10.29
N TYR A 49 26.23 -39.53 -10.89
CA TYR A 49 25.79 -38.31 -10.20
C TYR A 49 24.33 -38.46 -9.79
N SER A 50 23.99 -38.17 -8.54
CA SER A 50 22.63 -38.36 -8.02
C SER A 50 21.96 -37.03 -7.64
N CYS A 51 20.64 -36.95 -7.78
CA CYS A 51 19.86 -35.85 -7.23
C CYS A 51 19.80 -35.97 -5.69
N PRO A 52 20.19 -34.95 -4.92
CA PRO A 52 20.16 -35.02 -3.44
C PRO A 52 18.78 -35.34 -2.85
N GLN A 53 17.71 -34.90 -3.51
CA GLN A 53 16.35 -35.03 -2.98
C GLN A 53 15.64 -36.32 -3.39
N CYS A 54 15.76 -36.74 -4.66
CA CYS A 54 15.02 -37.92 -5.17
C CYS A 54 15.91 -39.08 -5.60
N ARG A 55 17.24 -38.94 -5.49
CA ARG A 55 18.25 -39.95 -5.85
C ARG A 55 18.21 -40.40 -7.31
N HIS A 56 17.52 -39.66 -8.18
CA HIS A 56 17.59 -39.89 -9.62
C HIS A 56 19.03 -39.75 -10.10
N THR A 57 19.53 -40.76 -10.83
CA THR A 57 20.94 -40.84 -11.25
C THR A 57 21.13 -40.33 -12.67
N PHE A 58 22.28 -39.71 -12.92
CA PHE A 58 22.67 -39.16 -14.21
C PHE A 58 24.04 -39.71 -14.62
N LYS A 59 24.18 -40.07 -15.90
CA LYS A 59 25.45 -40.43 -16.54
C LYS A 59 25.42 -39.94 -18.00
N PRO A 60 26.39 -39.13 -18.47
CA PRO A 60 27.50 -38.50 -17.75
C PRO A 60 27.04 -37.36 -16.81
N ARG A 61 27.98 -36.62 -16.18
CA ARG A 61 27.67 -35.45 -15.34
C ARG A 61 26.76 -34.46 -16.08
N PRO A 62 25.60 -34.07 -15.53
CA PRO A 62 24.74 -33.10 -16.17
C PRO A 62 25.43 -31.74 -16.35
N VAL A 63 25.29 -31.15 -17.54
CA VAL A 63 25.72 -29.77 -17.77
C VAL A 63 24.69 -28.83 -17.17
N LEU A 64 25.06 -28.18 -16.07
CA LEU A 64 24.19 -27.23 -15.38
C LEU A 64 24.13 -25.90 -16.13
N LYS A 65 22.92 -25.45 -16.45
CA LYS A 65 22.66 -24.09 -16.93
C LYS A 65 21.78 -23.37 -15.92
N LYS A 66 22.10 -22.10 -15.67
CA LYS A 66 21.27 -21.24 -14.82
C LYS A 66 19.86 -21.19 -15.40
N SER A 67 18.87 -21.46 -14.56
CA SER A 67 17.46 -21.31 -14.92
C SER A 67 17.13 -19.83 -14.95
N THR A 68 17.02 -19.26 -16.15
CA THR A 68 16.65 -17.85 -16.34
C THR A 68 15.24 -17.58 -15.83
N VAL A 69 14.32 -18.54 -15.97
CA VAL A 69 12.94 -18.44 -15.47
C VAL A 69 12.92 -18.37 -13.95
N LEU A 70 13.62 -19.27 -13.24
CA LEU A 70 13.68 -19.21 -11.78
C LEU A 70 14.43 -17.97 -11.30
N ALA A 71 15.52 -17.59 -11.97
CA ALA A 71 16.25 -16.37 -11.65
C ALA A 71 15.40 -15.10 -11.86
N ASP A 72 14.53 -15.06 -12.86
CA ASP A 72 13.64 -13.92 -13.14
C ASP A 72 12.48 -13.86 -12.15
N LEU A 73 11.89 -15.01 -11.80
CA LEU A 73 10.87 -15.11 -10.75
C LEU A 73 11.42 -14.71 -9.37
N MET A 74 12.68 -15.04 -9.08
CA MET A 74 13.37 -14.63 -7.85
C MET A 74 13.84 -13.18 -7.88
N GLY A 75 14.33 -12.69 -9.03
CA GLY A 75 14.77 -11.30 -9.21
C GLY A 75 13.64 -10.31 -9.03
N LYS A 76 12.41 -10.68 -9.41
CA LYS A 76 11.18 -9.92 -9.11
C LYS A 76 10.87 -9.82 -7.60
N MET A 77 11.52 -10.64 -6.77
CA MET A 77 11.37 -10.64 -5.32
C MET A 77 12.59 -10.07 -4.58
N SER A 78 13.72 -9.80 -5.26
CA SER A 78 15.01 -9.50 -4.60
C SER A 78 15.92 -8.47 -5.27
N GLU A 79 15.46 -7.59 -6.17
CA GLU A 79 16.25 -6.40 -6.52
C GLU A 79 16.00 -5.25 -5.53
N PRO A 80 17.04 -4.70 -4.87
CA PRO A 80 17.07 -3.27 -4.59
C PRO A 80 17.31 -2.57 -5.93
N GLU A 81 16.27 -1.96 -6.49
CA GLU A 81 16.39 -1.17 -7.71
C GLU A 81 17.58 -0.19 -7.58
N LYS A 82 18.55 -0.30 -8.49
CA LYS A 82 19.54 0.74 -8.72
C LYS A 82 18.80 2.08 -8.84
N PRO A 83 19.30 3.17 -8.23
CA PRO A 83 18.65 4.46 -8.33
C PRO A 83 18.68 4.91 -9.80
N THR A 84 17.56 4.72 -10.49
CA THR A 84 17.28 5.41 -11.73
C THR A 84 17.30 6.91 -11.45
N PRO A 85 18.06 7.71 -12.20
CA PRO A 85 18.00 9.15 -12.06
C PRO A 85 16.61 9.60 -12.53
N HIS A 86 15.83 10.13 -11.58
CA HIS A 86 14.51 10.74 -11.71
C HIS A 86 13.27 9.84 -11.67
N VAL A 87 12.81 9.50 -10.46
CA VAL A 87 11.45 9.88 -10.05
C VAL A 87 11.46 10.32 -8.58
N LYS A 88 11.00 11.54 -8.31
CA LYS A 88 10.92 12.14 -6.97
C LYS A 88 9.69 11.60 -6.19
N ASP A 89 9.53 10.28 -6.13
CA ASP A 89 8.30 9.62 -5.62
C ASP A 89 8.49 8.96 -4.25
N GLY A 90 9.57 9.31 -3.53
CA GLY A 90 9.63 9.06 -2.09
C GLY A 90 8.63 9.96 -1.37
N VAL A 91 7.99 9.43 -0.32
CA VAL A 91 7.07 10.20 0.53
C VAL A 91 7.85 11.36 1.16
N GLY A 92 7.52 12.59 0.75
CA GLY A 92 8.06 13.80 1.36
C GLY A 92 7.28 14.21 2.60
N PRO A 93 7.79 15.17 3.40
CA PRO A 93 7.04 15.73 4.52
C PRO A 93 5.69 16.29 4.06
N GLY A 94 4.59 15.77 4.62
CA GLY A 94 3.23 16.18 4.28
C GLY A 94 2.57 15.40 3.13
N ASP A 95 3.29 14.46 2.50
CA ASP A 95 2.69 13.53 1.55
C ASP A 95 1.94 12.40 2.28
N VAL A 96 0.83 11.97 1.70
CA VAL A 96 0.07 10.82 2.20
C VAL A 96 0.58 9.55 1.51
N GLU A 97 0.75 8.50 2.30
CA GLU A 97 1.25 7.22 1.81
C GLU A 97 0.15 6.37 1.16
N CYS A 98 0.55 5.49 0.26
CA CYS A 98 -0.33 4.44 -0.23
C CYS A 98 -0.50 3.32 0.81
N ASP A 99 -1.75 2.96 1.09
CA ASP A 99 -2.09 1.94 2.08
C ASP A 99 -1.69 0.52 1.64
N PHE A 100 -1.67 0.26 0.34
CA PHE A 100 -1.45 -1.07 -0.24
C PHE A 100 0.02 -1.40 -0.54
N CYS A 101 0.90 -0.41 -0.52
CA CYS A 101 2.34 -0.65 -0.64
C CYS A 101 2.86 -1.36 0.63
N THR A 102 3.51 -2.51 0.47
CA THR A 102 4.02 -3.31 1.59
C THR A 102 5.50 -3.08 1.89
N VAL A 103 6.34 -2.89 0.86
CA VAL A 103 7.80 -2.76 1.03
C VAL A 103 8.23 -1.30 1.07
N ARG A 104 7.98 -0.57 -0.03
CA ARG A 104 8.26 0.86 -0.14
C ARG A 104 6.96 1.62 -0.25
N LYS A 105 6.66 2.44 0.75
CA LYS A 105 5.50 3.34 0.70
C LYS A 105 5.72 4.37 -0.41
N LEU A 106 4.81 4.36 -1.38
CA LEU A 106 4.77 5.34 -2.45
C LEU A 106 3.75 6.42 -2.09
N LYS A 107 3.98 7.63 -2.61
CA LYS A 107 3.02 8.73 -2.49
C LYS A 107 1.67 8.35 -3.08
N ALA A 108 0.60 8.58 -2.32
CA ALA A 108 -0.76 8.45 -2.81
C ALA A 108 -1.10 9.58 -3.77
N VAL A 109 -1.83 9.26 -4.83
CA VAL A 109 -2.28 10.21 -5.85
C VAL A 109 -3.79 10.44 -5.81
N LYS A 110 -4.57 9.46 -5.33
CA LYS A 110 -6.01 9.61 -5.02
C LYS A 110 -6.41 8.75 -3.81
N SER A 111 -7.50 9.15 -3.17
CA SER A 111 -8.17 8.36 -2.13
C SER A 111 -9.54 7.89 -2.63
N CYS A 112 -9.95 6.70 -2.21
CA CYS A 112 -11.24 6.12 -2.54
C CYS A 112 -12.19 6.23 -1.34
N LEU A 113 -13.34 6.88 -1.52
CA LEU A 113 -14.34 7.03 -0.45
C LEU A 113 -15.12 5.75 -0.13
N VAL A 114 -15.02 4.75 -1.00
CA VAL A 114 -15.68 3.45 -0.79
C VAL A 114 -14.74 2.48 -0.07
N CYS A 115 -13.47 2.41 -0.49
CA CYS A 115 -12.46 1.59 0.17
C CYS A 115 -11.89 2.23 1.44
N LEU A 116 -12.16 3.53 1.65
CA LEU A 116 -11.61 4.33 2.76
C LEU A 116 -10.07 4.27 2.83
N ALA A 117 -9.43 4.26 1.65
CA ALA A 117 -7.99 4.07 1.50
C ALA A 117 -7.39 4.97 0.42
N SER A 118 -6.08 5.19 0.49
CA SER A 118 -5.25 6.02 -0.38
C SER A 118 -4.32 5.17 -1.23
N TYR A 119 -4.20 5.54 -2.51
CA TYR A 119 -3.58 4.71 -3.55
C TYR A 119 -2.50 5.50 -4.29
N CYS A 120 -1.32 4.89 -4.48
CA CYS A 120 -0.36 5.32 -5.49
C CYS A 120 -0.89 5.01 -6.90
N ALA A 121 -0.24 5.51 -7.95
CA ALA A 121 -0.70 5.32 -9.33
C ALA A 121 -0.93 3.85 -9.70
N THR A 122 -0.01 2.96 -9.31
CA THR A 122 -0.09 1.52 -9.57
C THR A 122 -1.29 0.88 -8.88
N HIS A 123 -1.47 1.11 -7.58
CA HIS A 123 -2.59 0.53 -6.83
C HIS A 123 -3.94 1.19 -7.15
N LEU A 124 -3.93 2.36 -7.79
CA LEU A 124 -5.14 3.03 -8.25
C LEU A 124 -5.68 2.45 -9.57
N GLN A 125 -4.82 1.86 -10.40
CA GLN A 125 -5.17 1.36 -11.72
C GLN A 125 -6.41 0.43 -11.74
N PRO A 126 -6.59 -0.52 -10.80
CA PRO A 126 -7.79 -1.35 -10.75
C PRO A 126 -9.10 -0.58 -10.61
N HIS A 127 -9.09 0.62 -10.02
CA HIS A 127 -10.28 1.48 -9.91
C HIS A 127 -10.74 2.04 -11.27
N TYR A 128 -9.88 2.10 -12.27
CA TYR A 128 -10.24 2.51 -13.62
C TYR A 128 -10.57 1.34 -14.54
N GLU A 129 -9.94 0.18 -14.32
CA GLU A 129 -10.01 -0.94 -15.27
C GLU A 129 -11.06 -1.99 -14.86
N SER A 130 -11.12 -2.34 -13.57
CA SER A 130 -12.01 -3.39 -13.08
C SER A 130 -13.45 -2.90 -12.96
N ALA A 131 -14.39 -3.64 -13.55
CA ALA A 131 -15.82 -3.36 -13.45
C ALA A 131 -16.33 -3.33 -12.00
N ALA A 132 -15.70 -4.09 -11.08
CA ALA A 132 -16.04 -4.07 -9.67
C ALA A 132 -15.78 -2.69 -9.03
N PHE A 133 -14.69 -2.04 -9.45
CA PHE A 133 -14.19 -0.83 -8.80
C PHE A 133 -14.45 0.46 -9.57
N LYS A 134 -14.82 0.40 -10.85
CA LYS A 134 -15.15 1.59 -11.69
C LYS A 134 -16.19 2.54 -11.09
N ARG A 135 -17.08 2.02 -10.23
CA ARG A 135 -18.12 2.80 -9.54
C ARG A 135 -17.64 3.49 -8.27
N HIS A 136 -16.40 3.23 -7.85
CA HIS A 136 -15.85 3.80 -6.64
C HIS A 136 -15.55 5.29 -6.84
N LYS A 137 -15.99 6.12 -5.89
CA LYS A 137 -15.74 7.56 -5.93
C LYS A 137 -14.31 7.86 -5.48
N LEU A 138 -13.50 8.32 -6.42
CA LEU A 138 -12.13 8.77 -6.20
C LEU A 138 -12.09 10.28 -6.00
N VAL A 139 -11.30 10.73 -5.02
CA VAL A 139 -11.10 12.14 -4.69
C VAL A 139 -9.61 12.45 -4.62
N GLU A 140 -9.26 13.73 -4.68
CA GLU A 140 -7.90 14.19 -4.39
C GLU A 140 -7.50 13.76 -2.97
N VAL A 141 -6.21 13.50 -2.80
CA VAL A 141 -5.65 13.05 -1.54
C VAL A 141 -5.71 14.20 -0.55
N TYR A 142 -6.42 14.00 0.56
CA TYR A 142 -6.40 14.90 1.70
C TYR A 142 -5.36 14.41 2.72
N ALA A 143 -4.77 15.33 3.48
CA ALA A 143 -3.69 15.08 4.44
C ALA A 143 -3.89 13.83 5.33
N SER A 144 -5.14 13.46 5.63
CA SER A 144 -5.45 12.12 6.13
C SER A 144 -6.90 11.73 5.79
N ILE A 145 -7.09 10.67 5.00
CA ILE A 145 -8.43 10.07 4.79
C ILE A 145 -9.00 9.53 6.10
N GLN A 146 -8.13 9.15 7.06
CA GLN A 146 -8.50 8.62 8.37
C GLN A 146 -9.27 9.65 9.21
N GLU A 147 -8.98 10.93 9.05
CA GLU A 147 -9.75 12.01 9.69
C GLU A 147 -11.20 12.09 9.21
N ARG A 148 -11.55 11.45 8.09
CA ARG A 148 -12.93 11.40 7.59
C ARG A 148 -13.65 10.12 7.97
N ILE A 149 -13.04 9.26 8.76
CA ILE A 149 -13.62 7.99 9.19
C ILE A 149 -14.12 8.14 10.62
N CYS A 150 -15.36 7.70 10.86
CA CYS A 150 -15.93 7.66 12.19
C CYS A 150 -15.18 6.65 13.05
N PRO A 151 -14.58 7.07 14.18
CA PRO A 151 -13.81 6.18 15.03
C PRO A 151 -14.67 5.10 15.72
N LYS A 152 -15.98 5.33 15.85
CA LYS A 152 -16.92 4.38 16.46
C LYS A 152 -17.43 3.33 15.46
N HIS A 153 -17.58 3.70 14.18
CA HIS A 153 -18.34 2.91 13.22
C HIS A 153 -17.57 2.52 11.95
N ASP A 154 -16.36 3.05 11.75
CA ASP A 154 -15.55 2.83 10.56
C ASP A 154 -16.34 3.16 9.25
N LYS A 155 -17.08 4.28 9.31
CA LYS A 155 -17.89 4.83 8.21
C LYS A 155 -17.52 6.27 7.95
N LEU A 156 -17.70 6.72 6.70
CA LEU A 156 -17.40 8.09 6.31
C LEU A 156 -18.25 9.09 7.12
N LEU A 157 -17.60 10.17 7.54
CA LEU A 157 -18.23 11.31 8.22
C LEU A 157 -18.95 12.20 7.19
N GLU A 158 -20.17 11.81 6.84
CA GLU A 158 -20.98 12.46 5.80
C GLU A 158 -21.97 13.50 6.32
N VAL A 159 -22.19 13.56 7.63
CA VAL A 159 -23.18 14.42 8.29
C VAL A 159 -22.46 15.38 9.24
N TYR A 160 -22.93 16.62 9.33
CA TYR A 160 -22.53 17.55 10.37
C TYR A 160 -23.67 17.71 11.37
N CYS A 161 -23.38 17.53 12.65
CA CYS A 161 -24.32 17.78 13.74
C CYS A 161 -24.11 19.20 14.26
N ARG A 162 -25.09 20.08 14.05
CA ARG A 162 -25.05 21.47 14.54
C ARG A 162 -25.15 21.55 16.05
N SER A 163 -25.96 20.68 16.66
CA SER A 163 -26.12 20.61 18.11
C SER A 163 -24.80 20.38 18.85
N ASP A 164 -23.93 19.53 18.30
CA ASP A 164 -22.65 19.15 18.93
C ASP A 164 -21.43 19.77 18.25
N GLY A 165 -21.63 20.46 17.12
CA GLY A 165 -20.57 21.13 16.38
C GLY A 165 -19.52 20.19 15.79
N GLN A 166 -19.90 19.00 15.32
CA GLN A 166 -18.95 17.98 14.85
C GLN A 166 -19.47 17.19 13.63
N CYS A 167 -18.54 16.69 12.83
CA CYS A 167 -18.80 15.76 11.73
C CYS A 167 -19.02 14.33 12.27
N ILE A 168 -20.11 13.67 11.87
CA ILE A 168 -20.55 12.33 12.30
C ILE A 168 -20.91 11.45 11.08
N CYS A 169 -20.99 10.12 11.26
CA CYS A 169 -21.48 9.20 10.24
C CYS A 169 -22.99 8.95 10.38
N LEU A 170 -23.62 8.31 9.39
CA LEU A 170 -25.05 8.02 9.41
C LEU A 170 -25.49 7.11 10.57
N LEU A 171 -24.63 6.20 11.04
CA LEU A 171 -24.94 5.37 12.21
C LEU A 171 -24.99 6.21 13.50
N CYS A 172 -24.09 7.18 13.65
CA CYS A 172 -24.14 8.13 14.78
C CYS A 172 -25.44 8.94 14.81
N VAL A 173 -26.01 9.28 13.65
CA VAL A 173 -27.31 9.99 13.56
C VAL A 173 -28.44 9.13 14.13
N MET A 174 -28.38 7.81 13.89
CA MET A 174 -29.40 6.88 14.36
C MET A 174 -29.26 6.55 15.85
N ASP A 175 -28.03 6.61 16.37
CA ASP A 175 -27.68 6.30 17.76
C ASP A 175 -27.63 7.56 18.63
N ASP A 176 -26.42 8.05 18.91
CA ASP A 176 -26.14 9.06 19.94
C ASP A 176 -26.66 10.47 19.59
N HIS A 177 -26.89 10.75 18.30
CA HIS A 177 -27.33 12.05 17.79
C HIS A 177 -28.79 12.05 17.31
N LYS A 178 -29.60 11.10 17.80
CA LYS A 178 -31.00 11.00 17.42
C LYS A 178 -31.78 12.24 17.86
N GLY A 179 -32.35 12.95 16.87
CA GLY A 179 -33.13 14.16 17.10
C GLY A 179 -32.30 15.45 17.19
N HIS A 180 -30.98 15.38 16.98
CA HIS A 180 -30.15 16.58 16.87
C HIS A 180 -30.35 17.28 15.52
N ASP A 181 -30.06 18.58 15.48
CA ASP A 181 -30.05 19.34 14.23
C ASP A 181 -28.85 18.90 13.39
N THR A 182 -29.12 18.27 12.25
CA THR A 182 -28.12 17.66 11.38
C THR A 182 -28.32 18.11 9.93
N LEU A 183 -27.22 18.21 9.20
CA LEU A 183 -27.20 18.46 7.76
C LEU A 183 -26.06 17.69 7.10
N SER A 184 -26.06 17.58 5.77
CA SER A 184 -24.91 16.97 5.09
C SER A 184 -23.64 17.80 5.32
N ALA A 185 -22.51 17.11 5.52
CA ALA A 185 -21.22 17.76 5.67
C ALA A 185 -20.83 18.56 4.41
N ALA A 186 -21.38 18.23 3.23
CA ALA A 186 -21.17 19.00 2.01
C ALA A 186 -21.91 20.35 2.05
N ALA A 187 -23.16 20.36 2.54
CA ALA A 187 -23.95 21.58 2.69
C ALA A 187 -23.33 22.53 3.74
N GLU A 188 -22.88 21.98 4.86
CA GLU A 188 -22.22 22.76 5.92
C GLU A 188 -20.97 23.50 5.42
N ARG A 189 -20.10 22.80 4.66
CA ARG A 189 -18.91 23.40 4.05
C ARG A 189 -19.27 24.54 3.10
N LYS A 190 -20.34 24.38 2.32
CA LYS A 190 -20.84 25.41 1.41
C LYS A 190 -21.35 26.64 2.19
N GLU A 191 -22.12 26.44 3.26
CA GLU A 191 -22.62 27.53 4.10
C GLU A 191 -21.47 28.33 4.75
N ARG A 192 -20.43 27.64 5.25
CA ARG A 192 -19.25 28.30 5.83
C ARG A 192 -18.45 29.09 4.80
N GLN A 193 -18.20 28.52 3.61
CA GLN A 193 -17.49 29.21 2.54
C GLN A 193 -18.20 30.50 2.09
N VAL A 194 -19.53 30.46 1.99
CA VAL A 194 -20.32 31.65 1.65
C VAL A 194 -20.20 32.71 2.74
N ARG A 195 -20.30 32.32 4.02
CA ARG A 195 -20.10 33.25 5.15
C ARG A 195 -18.72 33.90 5.12
N THR A 196 -17.65 33.14 4.89
CA THR A 196 -16.28 33.70 4.83
C THR A 196 -16.08 34.67 3.67
N CYS A 197 -16.67 34.41 2.50
CA CYS A 197 -16.55 35.31 1.34
C CYS A 197 -17.31 36.64 1.50
N ILE A 198 -18.34 36.68 2.34
CA ILE A 198 -19.14 37.90 2.58
C ILE A 198 -18.35 38.94 3.41
N PHE A 199 -17.34 38.53 4.20
CA PHE A 199 -16.65 39.42 5.15
C PHE A 199 -15.43 40.20 4.59
N GLY A 200 -15.17 40.24 3.27
CA GLY A 200 -14.33 41.30 2.68
C GLY A 200 -13.49 40.94 1.43
N PRO A 201 -13.32 41.89 0.48
CA PRO A 201 -12.66 41.64 -0.82
C PRO A 201 -11.11 41.64 -0.80
N SER A 202 -10.45 41.91 0.34
CA SER A 202 -8.98 42.04 0.43
C SER A 202 -8.23 40.78 0.88
N LEU A 203 -8.93 39.72 1.30
CA LEU A 203 -8.37 38.41 1.67
C LEU A 203 -9.01 37.26 0.89
N CYS A 204 -9.39 37.51 -0.37
CA CYS A 204 -9.69 36.42 -1.29
C CYS A 204 -8.38 35.74 -1.70
N LEU A 205 -7.68 35.11 -0.74
CA LEU A 205 -6.98 33.90 -1.07
C LEU A 205 -8.06 33.01 -1.66
N LYS A 206 -7.93 32.70 -2.95
CA LYS A 206 -8.52 31.49 -3.52
C LYS A 206 -7.93 30.33 -2.74
N VAL A 207 -8.47 30.07 -1.56
CA VAL A 207 -8.20 28.85 -0.83
C VAL A 207 -9.00 27.78 -1.55
N PHE A 208 -8.49 27.37 -2.71
CA PHE A 208 -8.74 26.06 -3.31
C PHE A 208 -8.08 25.04 -2.39
N SER A 209 -8.61 24.89 -1.18
CA SER A 209 -8.25 23.80 -0.30
C SER A 209 -9.53 23.05 -0.03
N GLN A 210 -9.75 21.97 -0.78
CA GLN A 210 -10.61 20.89 -0.29
C GLN A 210 -10.04 20.25 1.01
N SER A 211 -8.88 20.76 1.46
CA SER A 211 -8.12 20.58 2.69
C SER A 211 -8.65 21.32 3.93
N TYR A 212 -9.96 21.56 4.05
CA TYR A 212 -10.52 21.91 5.35
C TYR A 212 -10.94 20.62 6.04
N SER A 213 -10.00 20.06 6.80
CA SER A 213 -10.31 19.13 7.88
C SER A 213 -11.45 19.75 8.67
N CYS A 214 -12.61 19.09 8.67
CA CYS A 214 -13.67 19.43 9.61
C CYS A 214 -12.98 19.44 10.98
N GLU A 215 -13.01 20.55 11.73
CA GLU A 215 -12.41 20.59 13.06
C GLU A 215 -13.11 19.54 13.93
N ILE A 216 -12.60 18.32 13.89
CA ILE A 216 -13.01 17.27 14.81
C ILE A 216 -12.34 17.67 16.11
N LYS A 217 -13.09 18.35 16.98
CA LYS A 217 -12.68 18.57 18.36
C LYS A 217 -12.64 17.20 19.06
N PHE A 218 -11.56 16.45 18.87
CA PHE A 218 -11.20 15.38 19.77
C PHE A 218 -10.87 16.03 21.12
N LYS A 219 -11.70 15.80 22.12
CA LYS A 219 -11.39 16.12 23.52
C LYS A 219 -10.27 15.20 24.02
N TYR A 220 -9.04 15.40 23.57
CA TYR A 220 -7.84 14.90 24.22
C TYR A 220 -6.77 15.99 24.13
N ASN A 221 -6.33 16.45 25.31
CA ASN A 221 -5.34 17.52 25.47
C ASN A 221 -4.03 17.17 24.76
N PHE A 222 -3.74 17.82 23.64
CA PHE A 222 -2.38 17.95 23.12
C PHE A 222 -2.18 19.38 22.61
N THR A 223 -1.53 20.19 23.43
CA THR A 223 -1.08 21.54 23.07
C THR A 223 0.06 21.43 22.06
N ILE A 224 -0.17 21.81 20.81
CA ILE A 224 0.91 22.07 19.85
C ILE A 224 0.84 23.56 19.52
N GLY A 225 1.78 24.32 20.08
CA GLY A 225 1.94 25.74 19.78
C GLY A 225 2.43 25.93 18.36
N LEU A 226 1.64 26.63 17.53
CA LEU A 226 2.12 27.20 16.28
C LEU A 226 3.17 28.26 16.60
N LYS A 227 4.44 27.99 16.27
CA LYS A 227 5.40 29.06 15.97
C LYS A 227 5.30 29.36 14.48
N VAL A 228 4.72 30.52 14.17
CA VAL A 228 4.81 31.13 12.84
C VAL A 228 6.21 31.71 12.71
N VAL A 229 6.99 31.21 11.74
CA VAL A 229 8.26 31.83 11.32
C VAL A 229 8.01 32.42 9.94
N PHE A 230 8.10 33.75 9.85
CA PHE A 230 8.14 34.49 8.59
C PHE A 230 9.59 34.56 8.11
N TYR A 231 9.84 34.21 6.85
CA TYR A 231 10.97 34.71 6.06
C TYR A 231 10.46 35.04 4.66
#